data_AF-A0A2V8IKE4-F1
#
_entry.id   AF-A0A2V8IKE4-F1
#
_cell.length_a   1.000
_cell.length_b   1.000
_cell.length_c   1.000
_cell.angle_alpha   90.00
_cell.angle_beta   90.00
_cell.angle_gamma   90.00
#
_symmetry.space_group_name_H-M   'P 1'
#
loop_
_entity.id
_entity.type
_entity.pdbx_description
1 polymer ?
#
loop_
_entity_poly.entity_id
_entity_poly.type
_entity_poly.pdbx_seq_one_letter_code
_entity_poly.pdbx_strand_id
1 'polypeptide(L)'
;MRKASLAHLLVIDKPRNERSQAQNEPGRSRLIPRAGYDRLALMAGLSLVPISIAASEFFLSIAVVLRLVRLARSQTRMDFPRCFWFWLLWTGLEFVVWVQSPRPALGWSEIRHIILVGSLFAALPALGRKKDCRTVWKAIFITSSLSSVFLIGEFFWRLAHYRREISAGGDAGFYLRSGGLLHHWMVYGTVEILVVAGLLSFWSVYREERRRWWPSACINGLAVLLSLTRMAWITCLLLLGIDLLWRRSKWILALPLLPVALYVLAPSGVRLRLKLL
;
A
#
# COMPACT_ATOMS: atom_id res chain seq x y z
N MET A 1 -33.83 55.15 -29.66
CA MET A 1 -33.15 56.47 -29.63
C MET A 1 -32.09 56.45 -28.52
N ARG A 2 -30.85 56.85 -28.85
CA ARG A 2 -29.69 57.22 -27.98
C ARG A 2 -29.30 56.23 -26.87
N LYS A 3 -28.25 55.40 -27.00
CA LYS A 3 -26.81 55.75 -26.94
C LYS A 3 -26.50 56.82 -25.88
N ALA A 4 -26.28 56.39 -24.64
CA ALA A 4 -25.48 57.06 -23.62
C ALA A 4 -24.51 55.98 -23.08
N SER A 5 -23.25 56.05 -23.50
CA SER A 5 -22.16 56.65 -22.71
C SER A 5 -21.69 55.74 -21.58
N LEU A 6 -20.67 54.92 -21.87
CA LEU A 6 -19.71 54.37 -20.91
C LEU A 6 -18.39 54.02 -21.64
N ALA A 7 -18.04 54.82 -22.64
CA ALA A 7 -16.73 54.80 -23.29
C ALA A 7 -15.82 55.78 -22.55
N HIS A 8 -15.34 55.42 -21.35
CA HIS A 8 -14.22 56.12 -20.71
C HIS A 8 -13.47 55.33 -19.62
N LEU A 9 -13.73 54.02 -19.46
CA LEU A 9 -13.06 53.17 -18.47
C LEU A 9 -12.07 52.17 -19.10
N LEU A 10 -11.47 52.57 -20.23
CA LEU A 10 -10.26 51.95 -20.78
C LEU A 10 -9.09 52.94 -20.61
N VAL A 11 -8.54 53.00 -19.40
CA VAL A 11 -7.15 53.42 -19.22
C VAL A 11 -6.34 52.16 -18.97
N ILE A 12 -5.60 51.82 -20.02
CA ILE A 12 -4.61 50.77 -20.11
C ILE A 12 -3.54 51.04 -19.05
N ASP A 13 -3.52 50.25 -17.98
CA ASP A 13 -2.40 50.27 -17.04
C ASP A 13 -1.36 49.26 -17.54
N LYS A 14 -0.21 49.83 -17.93
CA LYS A 14 0.94 49.17 -18.54
C LYS A 14 1.64 48.33 -17.45
N PRO A 15 2.02 47.05 -17.69
CA PRO A 15 2.73 46.28 -16.68
C PRO A 15 4.09 46.93 -16.37
N ARG A 16 4.16 47.48 -15.15
CA ARG A 16 5.33 48.11 -14.54
C ARG A 16 6.38 47.03 -14.27
N ASN A 17 7.26 46.84 -15.24
CA ASN A 17 8.67 46.47 -15.13
C ASN A 17 9.09 45.84 -13.76
N GLU A 18 8.71 44.58 -13.52
CA GLU A 18 9.11 43.76 -12.36
C GLU A 18 10.58 43.27 -12.46
N ARG A 19 11.48 44.05 -13.06
CA ARG A 19 12.90 43.67 -13.25
C ARG A 19 13.88 44.29 -12.25
N SER A 20 13.40 44.98 -11.21
CA SER A 20 14.29 45.71 -10.29
C SER A 20 14.12 45.38 -8.80
N GLN A 21 13.46 44.27 -8.44
CA GLN A 21 13.45 43.77 -7.05
C GLN A 21 14.08 42.38 -6.86
N ALA A 22 14.70 41.82 -7.90
CA ALA A 22 15.41 40.53 -7.84
C ALA A 22 16.90 40.66 -7.45
N GLN A 23 17.29 41.77 -6.82
CA GLN A 23 18.67 42.05 -6.43
C GLN A 23 18.64 42.66 -5.02
N ASN A 24 18.71 41.78 -4.01
CA ASN A 24 19.36 41.99 -2.70
C ASN A 24 18.71 41.12 -1.61
N GLU A 25 19.05 39.83 -1.61
CA GLU A 25 19.18 39.08 -0.35
C GLU A 25 20.44 38.18 -0.43
N PRO A 26 21.60 38.67 0.03
CA PRO A 26 22.77 37.83 0.23
C PRO A 26 22.63 37.13 1.59
N GLY A 27 21.77 36.11 1.64
CA GLY A 27 21.48 35.42 2.90
C GLY A 27 20.85 34.03 2.77
N ARG A 28 20.68 33.53 1.53
CA ARG A 28 20.19 32.15 1.33
C ARG A 28 21.36 31.19 1.56
N SER A 29 21.60 30.92 2.84
CA SER A 29 22.50 29.89 3.34
C SER A 29 22.45 28.68 2.43
N ARG A 30 23.61 28.43 1.82
CA ARG A 30 23.90 27.37 0.86
C ARG A 30 23.13 26.10 1.20
N LEU A 31 22.30 25.70 0.24
CA LEU A 31 22.00 24.32 -0.12
C LEU A 31 23.06 23.37 0.43
N ILE A 32 22.77 22.71 1.55
CA ILE A 32 23.37 21.41 1.82
C ILE A 32 22.33 20.41 1.31
N PRO A 33 22.46 19.86 0.09
CA PRO A 33 21.76 18.64 -0.27
C PRO A 33 22.42 17.49 0.49
N ARG A 34 22.22 17.45 1.82
CA ARG A 34 22.65 16.34 2.66
C ARG A 34 21.73 15.18 2.32
N ALA A 35 22.30 14.22 1.59
CA ALA A 35 21.64 13.09 0.96
C ALA A 35 20.51 12.51 1.81
N GLY A 36 19.32 12.42 1.20
CA GLY A 36 18.13 11.85 1.82
C GLY A 36 18.21 10.33 1.92
N TYR A 37 19.25 9.81 2.58
CA TYR A 37 19.46 8.39 2.81
C TYR A 37 18.35 7.79 3.69
N ASP A 38 17.82 8.55 4.66
CA ASP A 38 16.62 8.17 5.43
C ASP A 38 15.42 7.96 4.52
N ARG A 39 15.22 8.87 3.56
CA ARG A 39 14.17 8.76 2.55
C ARG A 39 14.41 7.56 1.63
N LEU A 40 15.63 7.36 1.12
CA LEU A 40 15.94 6.23 0.23
C LEU A 40 15.75 4.89 0.95
N ALA A 41 16.20 4.77 2.19
CA ALA A 41 15.99 3.60 3.03
C ALA A 41 14.50 3.33 3.24
N LEU A 42 13.71 4.37 3.53
CA LEU A 42 12.25 4.21 3.66
C LEU A 42 11.59 3.80 2.35
N MET A 43 11.97 4.40 1.22
CA MET A 43 11.45 4.02 -0.10
C MET A 43 11.78 2.56 -0.42
N ALA A 44 13.02 2.12 -0.12
CA ALA A 44 13.44 0.74 -0.29
C ALA A 44 12.62 -0.21 0.61
N GLY A 45 12.50 0.11 1.90
CA GLY A 45 11.71 -0.67 2.85
C GLY A 45 10.27 -0.87 2.39
N LEU A 46 9.57 0.22 2.07
CA LEU A 46 8.19 0.15 1.57
C LEU A 46 8.06 -0.64 0.27
N SER A 47 9.03 -0.54 -0.64
CA SER A 47 9.00 -1.30 -1.90
C SER A 47 9.21 -2.80 -1.69
N LEU A 48 9.91 -3.20 -0.62
CA LEU A 48 10.23 -4.60 -0.33
C LEU A 48 9.12 -5.33 0.45
N VAL A 49 8.14 -4.62 1.01
CA VAL A 49 7.00 -5.19 1.75
C VAL A 49 6.37 -6.40 1.03
N PRO A 50 6.08 -6.37 -0.29
CA PRO A 50 5.43 -7.50 -0.96
C PRO A 50 6.34 -8.72 -1.20
N ILE A 51 7.65 -8.58 -1.01
CA ILE A 51 8.64 -9.65 -1.25
C ILE A 51 9.14 -10.22 0.09
N SER A 52 9.52 -9.36 1.03
CA SER A 52 10.09 -9.77 2.31
C SER A 52 9.84 -8.73 3.38
N ILE A 53 9.07 -9.12 4.39
CA ILE A 53 8.78 -8.29 5.57
C ILE A 53 10.05 -8.05 6.36
N ALA A 54 10.86 -9.07 6.59
CA ALA A 54 12.12 -8.93 7.32
C ALA A 54 13.06 -7.91 6.62
N ALA A 55 13.16 -7.95 5.29
CA ALA A 55 13.93 -6.96 4.54
C ALA A 55 13.33 -5.55 4.67
N SER A 56 12.00 -5.43 4.58
CA SER A 56 11.29 -4.16 4.79
C SER A 56 11.56 -3.58 6.18
N GLU A 57 11.45 -4.39 7.24
CA GLU A 57 11.69 -4.02 8.63
C GLU A 57 13.15 -3.58 8.87
N PHE A 58 14.10 -4.26 8.23
CA PHE A 58 15.51 -3.88 8.28
C PHE A 58 15.74 -2.48 7.69
N PHE A 59 15.21 -2.22 6.49
CA PHE A 59 15.32 -0.90 5.86
C PHE A 59 14.54 0.19 6.60
N LEU A 60 13.38 -0.15 7.19
CA LEU A 60 12.62 0.74 8.05
C LEU A 60 13.45 1.13 9.30
N SER A 61 14.11 0.16 9.93
CA SER A 61 14.98 0.40 11.08
C SER A 61 16.13 1.35 10.72
N ILE A 62 16.78 1.14 9.56
CA ILE A 62 17.82 2.05 9.05
C ILE A 62 17.24 3.45 8.83
N ALA A 63 16.07 3.55 8.19
CA ALA A 63 15.42 4.84 7.93
C ALA A 63 15.15 5.61 9.23
N VAL A 64 14.66 4.92 10.26
CA VAL A 64 14.38 5.49 11.58
C VAL A 64 15.65 5.94 12.28
N VAL A 65 16.71 5.12 12.30
CA VAL A 65 18.01 5.49 12.90
C VAL A 65 18.58 6.74 12.23
N LEU A 66 18.62 6.76 10.88
CA LEU A 66 19.10 7.93 10.14
C LEU A 66 18.24 9.17 10.42
N ARG A 67 16.92 9.01 10.55
CA ARG A 67 16.00 10.08 10.89
C ARG A 67 16.26 10.64 12.29
N LEU A 68 16.44 9.78 13.28
CA LEU A 68 16.73 10.17 14.67
C LEU A 68 18.07 10.90 14.78
N VAL A 69 19.10 10.44 14.07
CA VAL A 69 20.40 11.13 14.00
C VAL A 69 20.26 12.54 13.39
N ARG A 70 19.43 12.69 12.36
CA ARG A 70 19.15 14.00 11.74
C ARG A 70 18.35 14.93 12.67
N LEU A 71 17.41 14.38 13.42
CA LEU A 71 16.66 15.13 14.43
C LEU A 71 17.57 15.60 15.56
N ALA A 72 18.43 14.72 16.09
CA ALA A 72 19.39 15.07 17.14
C ALA A 72 20.36 16.17 16.70
N ARG A 73 20.68 16.22 15.40
CA ARG A 73 21.48 17.29 14.79
C ARG A 73 20.67 18.56 14.45
N SER A 74 19.42 18.65 14.87
CA SER A 74 18.48 19.76 14.58
C SER A 74 18.29 20.05 13.09
N GLN A 75 18.48 19.05 12.22
CA GLN A 75 18.40 19.20 10.76
C GLN A 75 17.00 18.95 10.19
N THR A 76 16.08 18.46 11.02
CA THR A 76 14.71 18.11 10.64
C THR A 76 13.77 18.40 11.79
N ARG A 77 12.52 18.77 11.48
CA ARG A 77 11.43 18.82 12.47
C ARG A 77 10.58 17.56 12.36
N MET A 78 10.07 17.08 13.49
CA MET A 78 9.08 16.00 13.52
C MET A 78 7.70 16.63 13.47
N ASP A 79 6.96 16.33 12.40
CA ASP A 79 5.56 16.71 12.28
C ASP A 79 4.71 15.45 12.51
N PHE A 80 4.04 15.38 13.66
CA PHE A 80 3.21 14.24 14.02
C PHE A 80 1.74 14.46 13.60
N PRO A 81 1.10 13.48 12.93
CA PRO A 81 -0.32 13.59 12.59
C PRO A 81 -1.19 13.51 13.85
N ARG A 82 -2.43 14.04 13.79
CA ARG A 82 -3.35 14.00 14.95
C ARG A 82 -3.61 12.59 15.49
N CYS A 83 -3.62 11.58 14.61
CA CYS A 83 -3.78 10.18 14.99
C CYS A 83 -2.61 9.63 15.84
N PHE A 84 -1.44 10.27 15.81
CA PHE A 84 -0.30 9.90 16.65
C PHE A 84 -0.65 9.99 18.14
N TRP A 85 -1.42 11.01 18.56
CA TRP A 85 -1.78 11.19 19.97
C TRP A 85 -2.71 10.10 20.47
N PHE A 86 -3.68 9.69 19.65
CA PHE A 86 -4.54 8.55 19.95
C PHE A 86 -3.71 7.27 20.06
N TRP A 87 -2.80 7.04 19.10
CA TRP A 87 -1.91 5.89 19.11
C TRP A 87 -0.97 5.89 20.33
N LEU A 88 -0.46 7.05 20.73
CA LEU A 88 0.42 7.21 21.90
C LEU A 88 -0.32 6.90 23.20
N LEU A 89 -1.56 7.40 23.33
CA LEU A 89 -2.42 7.08 24.47
C LEU A 89 -2.69 5.58 24.53
N TRP A 90 -3.12 4.98 23.42
CA TRP A 90 -3.36 3.55 23.31
C TRP A 90 -2.12 2.73 23.69
N THR A 91 -0.96 3.09 23.14
CA THR A 91 0.33 2.47 23.46
C THR A 91 0.67 2.59 24.94
N GLY A 92 0.41 3.74 25.55
CA GLY A 92 0.61 3.94 26.98
C GLY A 92 -0.26 3.02 27.83
N LEU A 93 -1.55 2.87 27.48
CA LEU A 93 -2.45 1.94 28.17
C LEU A 93 -1.98 0.49 28.01
N GLU A 94 -1.66 0.05 26.80
CA GLU A 94 -1.14 -1.30 26.53
C GLU A 94 0.14 -1.57 27.32
N PHE A 95 1.04 -0.59 27.43
CA PHE A 95 2.25 -0.71 28.21
C PHE A 95 1.97 -0.87 29.71
N VAL A 96 1.01 -0.12 30.26
CA VAL A 96 0.59 -0.24 31.67
C VAL A 96 -0.01 -1.63 31.93
N VAL A 97 -0.89 -2.12 31.04
CA VAL A 97 -1.48 -3.46 31.14
C VAL A 97 -0.39 -4.53 31.07
N TRP A 98 0.58 -4.37 30.19
CA TRP A 98 1.69 -5.31 30.05
C TRP A 98 2.56 -5.39 31.31
N VAL A 99 2.92 -4.24 31.91
CA VAL A 99 3.72 -4.20 33.14
C VAL A 99 2.98 -4.83 34.33
N GLN A 100 1.65 -4.70 34.37
CA GLN A 100 0.82 -5.29 35.43
C GLN A 100 0.47 -6.77 35.18
N SER A 101 0.81 -7.31 34.01
CA SER A 101 0.47 -8.68 33.65
C SER A 101 1.28 -9.68 34.49
N PRO A 102 0.66 -10.76 35.00
CA PRO A 102 1.37 -11.82 35.73
C PRO A 102 2.44 -12.55 34.92
N ARG A 103 2.41 -12.44 33.58
CA ARG A 103 3.36 -13.10 32.66
C ARG A 103 3.79 -12.15 31.54
N PRO A 104 4.65 -11.17 31.83
CA PRO A 104 5.04 -10.14 30.86
C PRO A 104 5.79 -10.71 29.65
N ALA A 105 6.48 -11.85 29.81
CA ALA A 105 7.20 -12.50 28.72
C ALA A 105 6.31 -12.84 27.50
N LEU A 106 5.01 -13.09 27.72
CA LEU A 106 4.07 -13.42 26.65
C LEU A 106 3.66 -12.20 25.81
N GLY A 107 3.71 -10.98 26.37
CA GLY A 107 3.30 -9.76 25.68
C GLY A 107 4.40 -9.09 24.85
N TRP A 108 5.59 -9.67 24.78
CA TRP A 108 6.73 -9.05 24.09
C TRP A 108 6.52 -8.93 22.57
N SER A 109 5.76 -9.84 21.95
CA SER A 109 5.38 -9.73 20.54
C SER A 109 4.56 -8.48 20.29
N GLU A 110 3.57 -8.19 21.12
CA GLU A 110 2.67 -7.04 20.96
C GLU A 110 3.43 -5.72 21.07
N ILE A 111 4.35 -5.63 22.02
CA ILE A 111 5.20 -4.44 22.17
C ILE A 111 6.07 -4.20 20.95
N ARG A 112 6.63 -5.25 20.35
CA ARG A 112 7.40 -5.12 19.11
C ARG A 112 6.54 -4.55 17.98
N HIS A 113 5.30 -5.02 17.82
CA HIS A 113 4.38 -4.48 16.82
C HIS A 113 4.03 -3.02 17.08
N ILE A 114 3.79 -2.65 18.33
CA ILE A 114 3.54 -1.26 18.73
C ILE A 114 4.75 -0.40 18.36
N ILE A 115 5.97 -0.79 18.74
CA ILE A 115 7.20 -0.07 18.37
C ILE A 115 7.32 0.08 16.85
N LEU A 116 6.99 -0.97 16.09
CA LEU A 116 7.04 -0.97 14.63
C LEU A 116 6.05 0.04 14.04
N VAL A 117 4.82 0.10 14.55
CA VAL A 117 3.82 1.13 14.17
C VAL A 117 4.29 2.53 14.56
N GLY A 118 4.86 2.68 15.76
CA GLY A 118 5.46 3.94 16.23
C GLY A 118 6.57 4.45 15.31
N SER A 119 7.40 3.53 14.82
CA SER A 119 8.51 3.82 13.93
C SER A 119 8.06 4.41 12.57
N LEU A 120 6.88 4.01 12.08
CA LEU A 120 6.28 4.58 10.88
C LEU A 120 5.97 6.07 11.06
N PHE A 121 5.47 6.50 12.22
CA PHE A 121 5.22 7.92 12.48
C PHE A 121 6.50 8.76 12.45
N ALA A 122 7.63 8.20 12.89
CA ALA A 122 8.92 8.88 12.83
C ALA A 122 9.49 8.91 11.39
N ALA A 123 9.34 7.83 10.65
CA ALA A 123 9.93 7.68 9.31
C ALA A 123 9.10 8.34 8.20
N LEU A 124 7.78 8.24 8.23
CA LEU A 124 6.87 8.71 7.17
C LEU A 124 7.08 10.18 6.75
N PRO A 125 7.36 11.13 7.66
CA PRO A 125 7.67 12.51 7.28
C PRO A 125 8.93 12.66 6.39
N ALA A 126 9.73 11.60 6.20
CA ALA A 126 10.80 11.58 5.20
C ALA A 126 10.26 11.53 3.75
N LEU A 127 9.04 11.03 3.54
CA LEU A 127 8.33 11.02 2.25
C LEU A 127 7.49 12.29 2.06
N GLY A 128 8.09 13.47 2.24
CA GLY A 128 7.36 14.74 2.14
C GLY A 128 6.97 15.17 0.73
N ARG A 129 7.52 14.52 -0.32
CA ARG A 129 7.26 14.93 -1.72
C ARG A 129 6.27 13.99 -2.40
N LYS A 130 5.26 14.57 -3.07
CA LYS A 130 4.28 13.82 -3.90
C LYS A 130 4.94 12.90 -4.94
N LYS A 131 6.08 13.33 -5.50
CA LYS A 131 6.86 12.52 -6.45
C LYS A 131 7.40 11.24 -5.80
N ASP A 132 7.90 11.34 -4.57
CA ASP A 132 8.49 10.20 -3.85
C ASP A 132 7.40 9.17 -3.50
N CYS A 133 6.23 9.64 -3.01
CA CYS A 133 5.08 8.75 -2.77
C CYS A 133 4.63 8.02 -4.04
N ARG A 134 4.58 8.73 -5.18
CA ARG A 134 4.23 8.11 -6.47
C ARG A 134 5.25 7.05 -6.89
N THR A 135 6.55 7.31 -6.70
CA THR A 135 7.61 6.34 -7.00
C THR A 135 7.50 5.10 -6.12
N VAL A 136 7.23 5.28 -4.82
CA VAL A 136 7.03 4.16 -3.87
C VAL A 136 5.87 3.28 -4.32
N TRP A 137 4.71 3.86 -4.64
CA TRP A 137 3.56 3.09 -5.12
C TRP A 137 3.86 2.31 -6.40
N LYS A 138 4.55 2.93 -7.37
CA LYS A 138 4.99 2.23 -8.59
C LYS A 138 5.93 1.06 -8.27
N ALA A 139 6.85 1.25 -7.33
CA ALA A 139 7.75 0.20 -6.88
C ALA A 139 6.99 -0.94 -6.20
N ILE A 140 6.03 -0.64 -5.31
CA ILE A 140 5.15 -1.62 -4.66
C ILE A 140 4.38 -2.43 -5.70
N PHE A 141 3.83 -1.80 -6.74
CA PHE A 141 3.12 -2.54 -7.80
C PHE A 141 4.05 -3.48 -8.57
N ILE A 142 5.28 -3.07 -8.87
CA ILE A 142 6.27 -3.93 -9.52
C ILE A 142 6.64 -5.11 -8.62
N THR A 143 7.02 -4.84 -7.36
CA THR A 143 7.46 -5.89 -6.43
C THR A 143 6.33 -6.83 -6.04
N SER A 144 5.11 -6.32 -5.89
CA SER A 144 3.91 -7.15 -5.70
C SER A 144 3.64 -8.04 -6.90
N SER A 145 3.73 -7.49 -8.13
CA SER A 145 3.52 -8.30 -9.34
C SER A 145 4.57 -9.39 -9.49
N LEU A 146 5.83 -9.10 -9.13
CA LEU A 146 6.90 -10.11 -9.13
C LEU A 146 6.61 -11.23 -8.13
N SER A 147 6.19 -10.86 -6.91
CA SER A 147 5.79 -11.81 -5.87
C SER A 147 4.58 -12.65 -6.31
N SER A 148 3.58 -12.02 -6.93
CA SER A 148 2.40 -12.69 -7.48
C SER A 148 2.76 -13.72 -8.54
N VAL A 149 3.69 -13.40 -9.46
CA VAL A 149 4.14 -14.36 -10.49
C VAL A 149 4.77 -15.59 -9.84
N PHE A 150 5.59 -15.41 -8.82
CA PHE A 150 6.22 -16.53 -8.10
C PHE A 150 5.17 -17.41 -7.42
N LEU A 151 4.17 -16.82 -6.77
CA LEU A 151 3.10 -17.54 -6.09
C LEU A 151 2.16 -18.27 -7.06
N ILE A 152 1.84 -17.65 -8.20
CA ILE A 152 1.11 -18.31 -9.29
C ILE A 152 1.90 -19.53 -9.77
N GLY A 153 3.21 -19.38 -9.98
CA GLY A 153 4.09 -20.48 -10.38
C GLY A 153 4.13 -21.61 -9.35
N GLU A 154 4.28 -21.26 -8.07
CA GLU A 154 4.27 -22.23 -6.97
C GLU A 154 2.94 -22.98 -6.88
N PHE A 155 1.81 -22.29 -7.08
CA PHE A 155 0.50 -22.90 -7.12
C PHE A 155 0.39 -23.97 -8.21
N PHE A 156 0.80 -23.66 -9.45
CA PHE A 156 0.77 -24.62 -10.55
C PHE A 156 1.73 -25.79 -10.35
N TRP A 157 2.94 -25.52 -9.83
CA TRP A 157 3.90 -26.56 -9.49
C TRP A 157 3.32 -27.55 -8.48
N ARG A 158 2.71 -27.05 -7.40
CA ARG A 158 2.06 -27.88 -6.38
C ARG A 158 0.84 -28.61 -6.92
N LEU A 159 0.04 -27.96 -7.77
CA LEU A 159 -1.10 -28.59 -8.42
C LEU A 159 -0.66 -29.77 -9.29
N ALA A 160 0.49 -29.67 -9.97
CA ALA A 160 1.07 -30.76 -10.75
C ALA A 160 1.64 -31.86 -9.84
N HIS A 161 2.38 -31.48 -8.78
CA HIS A 161 3.04 -32.41 -7.86
C HIS A 161 2.03 -33.25 -7.05
N TYR A 162 1.06 -32.59 -6.42
CA TYR A 162 0.04 -33.23 -5.58
C TYR A 162 -1.20 -33.67 -6.37
N ARG A 163 -1.15 -33.65 -7.72
CA ARG A 163 -2.30 -33.99 -8.57
C ARG A 163 -2.88 -35.37 -8.26
N ARG A 164 -2.00 -36.35 -8.02
CA ARG A 164 -2.37 -37.74 -7.72
C ARG A 164 -3.12 -37.86 -6.39
N GLU A 165 -2.64 -37.17 -5.36
CA GLU A 165 -3.23 -37.17 -4.02
C GLU A 165 -4.56 -36.41 -3.98
N ILE A 166 -4.65 -35.29 -4.69
CA ILE A 166 -5.90 -34.54 -4.86
C ILE A 166 -6.93 -35.37 -5.63
N SER A 167 -6.52 -36.09 -6.69
CA SER A 167 -7.42 -36.96 -7.44
C SER A 167 -7.89 -38.20 -6.68
N ALA A 168 -7.13 -38.63 -5.65
CA ALA A 168 -7.46 -39.75 -4.78
C ALA A 168 -8.43 -39.38 -3.64
N GLY A 169 -8.95 -38.15 -3.62
CA GLY A 169 -9.89 -37.66 -2.59
C GLY A 169 -9.22 -36.86 -1.47
N GLY A 170 -7.92 -36.56 -1.57
CA GLY A 170 -7.22 -35.69 -0.63
C GLY A 170 -7.76 -34.25 -0.67
N ASP A 171 -7.78 -33.59 0.48
CA ASP A 171 -8.36 -32.25 0.56
C ASP A 171 -7.50 -31.21 -0.18
N ALA A 172 -7.94 -30.78 -1.37
CA ALA A 172 -7.17 -29.91 -2.26
C ALA A 172 -6.71 -28.60 -1.60
N GLY A 173 -7.54 -28.03 -0.72
CA GLY A 173 -7.19 -26.81 0.02
C GLY A 173 -6.23 -27.05 1.18
N PHE A 174 -6.01 -28.30 1.61
CA PHE A 174 -4.88 -28.66 2.46
C PHE A 174 -3.62 -28.73 1.58
N TYR A 175 -3.54 -29.64 0.62
CA TYR A 175 -2.32 -29.84 -0.19
C TYR A 175 -1.81 -28.60 -0.96
N LEU A 176 -2.72 -27.77 -1.48
CA LEU A 176 -2.36 -26.55 -2.21
C LEU A 176 -2.00 -25.38 -1.27
N ARG A 177 -2.34 -25.46 0.02
CA ARG A 177 -2.18 -24.36 0.99
C ARG A 177 -1.20 -24.68 2.12
N SER A 178 -1.21 -25.88 2.67
CA SER A 178 -0.53 -26.30 3.92
C SER A 178 0.87 -26.91 3.71
N GLY A 179 1.67 -26.37 2.78
CA GLY A 179 3.12 -26.60 2.79
C GLY A 179 3.87 -25.41 3.39
N GLY A 180 5.14 -25.58 3.73
CA GLY A 180 5.99 -24.71 4.58
C GLY A 180 6.05 -23.19 4.31
N LEU A 181 5.36 -22.69 3.29
CA LEU A 181 5.13 -21.27 2.99
C LEU A 181 3.71 -20.78 3.38
N LEU A 182 2.91 -21.54 4.15
CA LEU A 182 1.57 -21.13 4.63
C LEU A 182 1.58 -19.77 5.36
N HIS A 183 2.66 -19.48 6.10
CA HIS A 183 2.88 -18.18 6.72
C HIS A 183 2.99 -17.06 5.66
N HIS A 184 3.62 -17.34 4.52
CA HIS A 184 3.70 -16.39 3.41
C HIS A 184 2.32 -16.14 2.81
N TRP A 185 1.48 -17.15 2.57
CA TRP A 185 0.16 -16.93 1.97
C TRP A 185 -0.81 -16.13 2.85
N MET A 186 -0.81 -16.37 4.17
CA MET A 186 -1.70 -15.63 5.08
C MET A 186 -1.28 -14.16 5.22
N VAL A 187 0.02 -13.90 5.32
CA VAL A 187 0.55 -12.54 5.41
C VAL A 187 0.48 -11.84 4.04
N TYR A 188 0.69 -12.58 2.95
CA TYR A 188 0.58 -12.08 1.58
C TYR A 188 -0.85 -11.68 1.22
N GLY A 189 -1.88 -12.39 1.69
CA GLY A 189 -3.27 -12.02 1.43
C GLY A 189 -3.63 -10.60 1.92
N THR A 190 -3.12 -10.19 3.09
CA THR A 190 -3.30 -8.82 3.59
C THR A 190 -2.57 -7.80 2.72
N VAL A 191 -1.36 -8.13 2.27
CA VAL A 191 -0.57 -7.27 1.37
C VAL A 191 -1.25 -7.14 0.00
N GLU A 192 -1.81 -8.23 -0.56
CA GLU A 192 -2.56 -8.21 -1.81
C GLU A 192 -3.79 -7.29 -1.72
N ILE A 193 -4.55 -7.35 -0.62
CA ILE A 193 -5.70 -6.46 -0.40
C ILE A 193 -5.25 -4.99 -0.42
N LEU A 194 -4.14 -4.67 0.25
CA LEU A 194 -3.57 -3.32 0.25
C LEU A 194 -3.09 -2.89 -1.14
N VAL A 195 -2.49 -3.80 -1.91
CA VAL A 195 -2.05 -3.54 -3.29
C VAL A 195 -3.24 -3.31 -4.21
N VAL A 196 -4.32 -4.09 -4.06
CA VAL A 196 -5.58 -3.88 -4.80
C VAL A 196 -6.20 -2.53 -4.45
N ALA A 197 -6.31 -2.19 -3.16
CA ALA A 197 -6.79 -0.88 -2.72
C ALA A 197 -5.92 0.26 -3.30
N GLY A 198 -4.59 0.09 -3.25
CA GLY A 198 -3.62 1.00 -3.82
C GLY A 198 -3.78 1.18 -5.33
N LEU A 199 -3.95 0.09 -6.08
CA LEU A 199 -4.18 0.12 -7.54
C LEU A 199 -5.50 0.81 -7.90
N LEU A 200 -6.59 0.52 -7.18
CA LEU A 200 -7.89 1.17 -7.40
C LEU A 200 -7.80 2.68 -7.17
N SER A 201 -7.19 3.09 -6.05
CA SER A 201 -6.96 4.51 -5.75
C SER A 201 -5.97 5.16 -6.74
N PHE A 202 -4.94 4.43 -7.18
CA PHE A 202 -3.99 4.96 -8.16
C PHE A 202 -4.66 5.17 -9.52
N TRP A 203 -5.58 4.28 -9.92
CA TRP A 203 -6.39 4.43 -11.12
C TRP A 203 -7.48 5.50 -11.02
N SER A 204 -7.96 5.85 -9.83
CA SER A 204 -8.87 7.00 -9.66
C SER A 204 -8.12 8.32 -9.86
N VAL A 205 -6.95 8.44 -9.24
CA VAL A 205 -6.17 9.68 -9.24
C VAL A 205 -5.38 9.89 -10.54
N TYR A 206 -4.79 8.84 -11.11
CA TYR A 206 -3.89 8.90 -12.28
C TYR A 206 -4.47 8.17 -13.49
N ARG A 207 -5.59 8.68 -14.04
CA ARG A 207 -6.30 8.05 -15.17
C ARG A 207 -5.41 7.84 -16.41
N GLU A 208 -4.44 8.74 -16.66
CA GLU A 208 -3.50 8.67 -17.78
C GLU A 208 -2.58 7.43 -17.72
N GLU A 209 -2.20 6.99 -16.52
CA GLU A 209 -1.32 5.81 -16.36
C GLU A 209 -2.11 4.49 -16.32
N ARG A 210 -3.44 4.53 -16.45
CA ARG A 210 -4.29 3.35 -16.24
C ARG A 210 -3.89 2.17 -17.13
N ARG A 211 -3.66 2.44 -18.42
CA ARG A 211 -3.30 1.42 -19.41
C ARG A 211 -1.93 0.80 -19.13
N ARG A 212 -1.00 1.57 -18.58
CA ARG A 212 0.37 1.11 -18.27
C ARG A 212 0.40 0.11 -17.13
N TRP A 213 -0.47 0.29 -16.13
CA TRP A 213 -0.52 -0.57 -14.94
C TRP A 213 -1.59 -1.69 -15.01
N TRP A 214 -2.29 -1.79 -16.14
CA TRP A 214 -3.21 -2.90 -16.40
C TRP A 214 -2.57 -4.28 -16.22
N PRO A 215 -1.35 -4.56 -16.75
CA PRO A 215 -0.74 -5.87 -16.57
C PRO A 215 -0.52 -6.22 -15.10
N SER A 216 -0.06 -5.25 -14.30
CA SER A 216 0.12 -5.41 -12.86
C SER A 216 -1.21 -5.75 -12.17
N ALA A 217 -2.29 -5.05 -12.51
CA ALA A 217 -3.62 -5.35 -11.96
C ALA A 217 -4.13 -6.75 -12.35
N CYS A 218 -3.88 -7.20 -13.58
CA CYS A 218 -4.23 -8.56 -14.00
C CYS A 218 -3.45 -9.63 -13.24
N ILE A 219 -2.14 -9.43 -13.08
CA ILE A 219 -1.28 -10.39 -12.37
C ILE A 219 -1.67 -10.49 -10.90
N ASN A 220 -1.78 -9.36 -10.20
CA ASN A 220 -2.18 -9.33 -8.79
C ASN A 220 -3.62 -9.84 -8.61
N GLY A 221 -4.54 -9.48 -9.53
CA GLY A 221 -5.90 -10.01 -9.53
C GLY A 221 -5.94 -11.52 -9.69
N LEU A 222 -5.15 -12.08 -10.60
CA LEU A 222 -5.04 -13.53 -10.78
C LEU A 222 -4.45 -14.20 -9.54
N ALA A 223 -3.43 -13.61 -8.91
CA ALA A 223 -2.86 -14.14 -7.67
C ALA A 223 -3.88 -14.16 -6.52
N VAL A 224 -4.67 -13.09 -6.35
CA VAL A 224 -5.78 -13.06 -5.38
C VAL A 224 -6.77 -14.20 -5.64
N LEU A 225 -7.14 -14.44 -6.90
CA LEU A 225 -8.03 -15.55 -7.27
C LEU A 225 -7.43 -16.92 -6.99
N LEU A 226 -6.12 -17.10 -7.20
CA LEU A 226 -5.45 -18.36 -6.92
C LEU A 226 -5.10 -18.55 -5.44
N SER A 227 -5.19 -17.51 -4.61
CA SER A 227 -4.91 -17.63 -3.16
C SER A 227 -5.93 -18.47 -2.39
N LEU A 228 -7.09 -18.78 -3.01
CA LEU A 228 -8.19 -19.58 -2.44
C LEU A 228 -8.68 -19.07 -1.06
N THR A 229 -8.41 -17.81 -0.71
CA THR A 229 -8.85 -17.19 0.54
C THR A 229 -10.18 -16.48 0.33
N ARG A 230 -11.26 -17.08 0.85
CA ARG A 230 -12.61 -16.49 0.78
C ARG A 230 -12.65 -15.05 1.29
N MET A 231 -11.95 -14.77 2.40
CA MET A 231 -11.89 -13.43 2.98
C MET A 231 -11.18 -12.40 2.09
N ALA A 232 -10.09 -12.77 1.41
CA ALA A 232 -9.43 -11.82 0.50
C ALA A 232 -10.29 -11.55 -0.74
N TRP A 233 -10.96 -12.56 -1.28
CA TRP A 233 -11.88 -12.36 -2.41
C TRP A 233 -13.02 -11.42 -2.04
N ILE A 234 -13.68 -11.67 -0.91
CA ILE A 234 -14.77 -10.82 -0.42
C ILE A 234 -14.28 -9.39 -0.21
N THR A 235 -13.11 -9.21 0.39
CA THR A 235 -12.56 -7.88 0.68
C THR A 235 -12.17 -7.14 -0.61
N CYS A 236 -11.51 -7.80 -1.56
CA CYS A 236 -11.16 -7.22 -2.85
C CYS A 236 -12.40 -6.87 -3.69
N LEU A 237 -13.44 -7.71 -3.66
CA LEU A 237 -14.72 -7.43 -4.32
C LEU A 237 -15.46 -6.27 -3.65
N LEU A 238 -15.46 -6.20 -2.32
CA LEU A 238 -16.03 -5.09 -1.57
C LEU A 238 -15.32 -3.78 -1.92
N LEU A 239 -13.99 -3.76 -1.93
CA LEU A 239 -13.18 -2.60 -2.31
C LEU A 239 -13.46 -2.15 -3.74
N LEU A 240 -13.55 -3.10 -4.68
CA LEU A 240 -13.94 -2.82 -6.06
C LEU A 240 -15.35 -2.23 -6.14
N GLY A 241 -16.30 -2.79 -5.39
CA GLY A 241 -17.68 -2.29 -5.30
C GLY A 241 -17.76 -0.87 -4.76
N ILE A 242 -17.02 -0.57 -3.69
CA ILE A 242 -16.93 0.78 -3.10
C ILE A 242 -16.32 1.76 -4.12
N ASP A 243 -15.22 1.41 -4.79
CA ASP A 243 -14.59 2.26 -5.81
C ASP A 243 -15.54 2.52 -7.00
N LEU A 244 -16.26 1.49 -7.47
CA LEU A 244 -17.23 1.64 -8.55
C LEU A 244 -18.45 2.48 -8.14
N LEU A 245 -18.93 2.32 -6.90
CA LEU A 245 -20.02 3.11 -6.33
C LEU A 245 -19.62 4.58 -6.22
N TRP A 246 -18.40 4.84 -5.73
CA TRP A 246 -17.84 6.19 -5.66
C TRP A 246 -17.75 6.85 -7.04
N ARG A 247 -17.44 6.07 -8.08
CA ARG A 247 -17.38 6.53 -9.48
C ARG A 247 -18.73 6.62 -10.18
N ARG A 248 -19.85 6.29 -9.52
CA ARG A 248 -21.21 6.23 -10.11
C ARG A 248 -21.27 5.39 -11.39
N SER A 249 -20.45 4.34 -11.47
CA SER A 249 -20.27 3.56 -12.69
C SER A 249 -21.39 2.54 -12.89
N LYS A 250 -21.91 2.38 -14.11
CA LYS A 250 -22.91 1.33 -14.44
C LYS A 250 -22.38 -0.10 -14.26
N TRP A 251 -21.05 -0.26 -14.16
CA TRP A 251 -20.38 -1.55 -13.94
C TRP A 251 -20.66 -2.18 -12.57
N ILE A 252 -21.31 -1.47 -11.65
CA ILE A 252 -21.79 -2.04 -10.37
C ILE A 252 -22.75 -3.22 -10.62
N LEU A 253 -23.54 -3.19 -11.72
CA LEU A 253 -24.42 -4.29 -12.10
C LEU A 253 -23.68 -5.55 -12.56
N ALA A 254 -22.44 -5.42 -13.02
CA ALA A 254 -21.60 -6.56 -13.40
C ALA A 254 -20.84 -7.16 -12.20
N LEU A 255 -20.78 -6.44 -11.06
CA LEU A 255 -20.11 -6.88 -9.84
C LEU A 255 -20.64 -8.23 -9.30
N PRO A 256 -21.96 -8.50 -9.24
CA PRO A 256 -22.46 -9.81 -8.81
C PRO A 256 -22.18 -10.94 -9.83
N LEU A 257 -21.89 -10.62 -11.09
CA LEU A 257 -21.52 -11.61 -12.11
C LEU A 257 -20.09 -12.14 -11.90
N LEU A 258 -19.23 -11.35 -11.27
CA LEU A 258 -17.83 -11.66 -11.03
C LEU A 258 -17.65 -12.91 -10.14
N PRO A 259 -18.28 -13.03 -8.95
CA PRO A 259 -18.20 -14.26 -8.16
C PRO A 259 -18.79 -15.48 -8.87
N VAL A 260 -19.79 -15.31 -9.74
CA VAL A 260 -20.35 -16.40 -10.57
C VAL A 260 -19.34 -16.86 -11.63
N ALA A 261 -18.69 -15.92 -12.32
CA ALA A 261 -17.63 -16.24 -13.29
C ALA A 261 -16.43 -16.91 -12.61
N LEU A 262 -16.06 -16.45 -11.41
CA LEU A 262 -15.00 -17.05 -10.60
C LEU A 262 -15.35 -18.45 -10.13
N TYR A 263 -16.62 -18.70 -9.78
CA TYR A 263 -17.11 -20.03 -9.45
C TYR A 263 -16.98 -21.01 -10.64
N VAL A 264 -17.26 -20.54 -11.85
CA VAL A 264 -17.13 -21.35 -13.08
C VAL A 264 -15.66 -21.61 -13.44
N LEU A 265 -14.78 -20.61 -13.27
CA LEU A 265 -13.34 -20.75 -13.50
C LEU A 265 -12.59 -21.50 -12.39
N ALA A 266 -13.17 -21.64 -11.20
CA ALA A 266 -12.50 -22.28 -10.08
C ALA A 266 -12.15 -23.75 -10.39
N PRO A 267 -10.94 -24.22 -10.03
CA PRO A 267 -10.55 -25.63 -10.18
C PRO A 267 -11.54 -26.56 -9.49
N SER A 268 -11.71 -27.78 -10.00
CA SER A 268 -12.72 -28.76 -9.56
C SER A 268 -12.73 -29.03 -8.04
N GLY A 269 -11.60 -28.87 -7.34
CA GLY A 269 -11.53 -28.97 -5.88
C GLY A 269 -12.33 -27.91 -5.11
N VAL A 270 -12.57 -26.73 -5.69
CA VAL A 270 -13.44 -25.67 -5.09
C VAL A 270 -14.91 -25.96 -5.37
N ARG A 271 -15.23 -26.51 -6.54
CA ARG A 271 -16.60 -26.91 -6.94
C ARG A 271 -17.13 -28.08 -6.10
N LEU A 272 -16.25 -29.01 -5.72
CA LEU A 272 -16.60 -30.16 -4.89
C LEU A 272 -16.99 -29.78 -3.45
N ARG A 273 -16.48 -28.67 -2.91
CA ARG A 273 -16.79 -28.23 -1.54
C ARG A 273 -18.13 -27.52 -1.36
N LEU A 274 -18.75 -27.05 -2.45
CA LEU A 274 -20.09 -26.43 -2.42
C LEU A 274 -21.22 -27.44 -2.71
N LYS A 275 -20.89 -28.66 -3.16
CA LYS A 275 -21.83 -29.77 -3.31
C LYS A 275 -22.15 -30.50 -1.99
N LEU A 276 -21.41 -30.19 -0.92
CA LEU A 276 -21.57 -30.77 0.42
C LEU A 276 -22.28 -29.83 1.42
N LEU A 277 -22.79 -28.70 0.92
CA LEU A 277 -23.78 -27.84 1.59
C LEU A 277 -25.13 -28.06 0.91
#